data_AF-A0A927G4A5-F1
#
_entry.id   AF-A0A927G4A5-F1
#
_cell.length_a   1.000
_cell.length_b   1.000
_cell.length_c   1.000
_cell.angle_alpha   90.00
_cell.angle_beta   90.00
_cell.angle_gamma   90.00
#
_symmetry.space_group_name_H-M   'P 1'
#
loop_
_entity.id
_entity.type
_entity.pdbx_description
1 polymer ?
#
loop_
_entity_poly.entity_id
_entity_poly.type
_entity_poly.pdbx_seq_one_letter_code
_entity_poly.pdbx_strand_id
1 'polypeptide(L)' 'MGERFPDVDWHCDRCNAYLNSQSGFDDHKYIWKCTECGHKNSISASNVYESEEDYRSGNNY' A
#
# COMPACT_ATOMS: atom_id res chain seq x y z
N MET A 1 1.84 -16.43 -10.97
CA MET A 1 2.42 -15.85 -9.74
C MET A 1 1.23 -15.27 -8.99
N GLY A 2 0.93 -15.82 -7.81
CA GLY A 2 -0.16 -15.33 -6.97
C GLY A 2 0.27 -14.05 -6.28
N GLU A 3 -0.69 -13.25 -5.81
CA GLU A 3 -0.46 -12.04 -5.03
C GLU A 3 0.30 -12.38 -3.73
N ARG A 4 1.24 -11.52 -3.33
CA ARG A 4 1.97 -11.65 -2.07
C ARG A 4 1.07 -11.32 -0.88
N PHE A 5 0.17 -10.36 -1.07
CA PHE A 5 -0.80 -9.92 -0.08
C PHE A 5 -2.21 -10.04 -0.68
N PRO A 6 -2.79 -11.25 -0.70
CA PRO A 6 -4.15 -11.43 -1.17
C PRO A 6 -5.11 -10.61 -0.30
N ASP A 7 -6.12 -10.01 -0.92
CA ASP A 7 -7.16 -9.20 -0.28
C ASP A 7 -6.66 -7.92 0.42
N VAL A 8 -5.47 -7.41 0.04
CA VAL A 8 -4.96 -6.13 0.55
C VAL A 8 -5.11 -5.00 -0.47
N ASP A 9 -5.84 -3.97 -0.07
CA ASP A 9 -6.01 -2.73 -0.82
C ASP A 9 -4.91 -1.72 -0.48
N TRP A 10 -4.05 -1.44 -1.46
CA TRP A 10 -2.97 -0.47 -1.37
C TRP A 10 -3.44 0.89 -1.89
N HIS A 11 -3.23 1.91 -1.06
CA HIS A 11 -3.55 3.29 -1.38
C HIS A 11 -2.30 4.15 -1.30
N CYS A 12 -2.24 5.22 -2.08
CA CYS A 12 -1.11 6.13 -2.02
C CYS A 12 -1.16 6.97 -0.74
N ASP A 13 -0.10 6.93 0.06
CA ASP A 13 0.03 7.68 1.32
C ASP A 13 -0.10 9.21 1.16
N ARG A 14 0.07 9.72 -0.08
CA ARG A 14 0.03 11.15 -0.39
C ARG A 14 -1.27 11.62 -1.04
N CYS A 15 -1.69 10.95 -2.11
CA CYS A 15 -2.84 11.38 -2.92
C CYS A 15 -4.06 10.47 -2.77
N ASN A 16 -3.95 9.42 -1.94
CA ASN A 16 -4.99 8.42 -1.74
C ASN A 16 -5.44 7.69 -3.02
N ALA A 17 -4.62 7.71 -4.07
CA ALA A 17 -4.91 6.98 -5.30
C ALA A 17 -4.81 5.47 -5.07
N TYR A 18 -5.70 4.71 -5.70
CA TYR A 18 -5.70 3.25 -5.65
C TYR A 18 -4.48 2.69 -6.41
N LEU A 19 -3.61 1.97 -5.71
CA LEU A 19 -2.36 1.47 -6.28
C LEU A 19 -2.55 0.13 -7.01
N ASN A 20 -3.41 -0.75 -6.51
CA ASN A 20 -3.64 -2.08 -7.10
C ASN A 20 -4.14 -2.02 -8.55
N SER A 21 -4.85 -0.93 -8.93
CA SER A 21 -5.29 -0.71 -10.31
C SER A 21 -4.23 -0.07 -11.21
N GLN A 22 -3.06 0.32 -10.69
CA GLN A 22 -2.02 0.95 -11.50
C GLN A 22 -1.30 -0.08 -12.37
N SER A 23 -1.02 0.29 -13.62
CA SER A 23 -0.38 -0.61 -14.58
C SER A 23 1.00 -1.06 -14.09
N GLY A 24 1.19 -2.37 -13.98
CA GLY A 24 2.45 -2.97 -13.54
C GLY A 24 2.67 -2.93 -12.02
N PHE A 25 1.64 -2.57 -11.23
CA PHE A 25 1.68 -2.73 -9.79
C PHE A 25 2.03 -4.18 -9.44
N ASP A 26 2.95 -4.31 -8.50
CA ASP A 26 3.49 -5.60 -8.07
C ASP A 26 3.70 -5.52 -6.57
N ASP A 27 2.85 -6.23 -5.85
CA ASP A 27 2.85 -6.29 -4.40
C ASP A 27 4.04 -7.12 -3.83
N HIS A 28 4.78 -7.80 -4.70
CA HIS A 28 6.04 -8.45 -4.33
C HIS A 28 7.17 -7.43 -4.20
N LYS A 29 7.04 -6.26 -4.84
CA LYS A 29 8.02 -5.17 -4.70
C LYS A 29 7.78 -4.47 -3.37
N TYR A 30 8.86 -4.21 -2.64
CA TYR A 30 8.79 -3.51 -1.35
C TYR A 30 8.38 -2.04 -1.45
N ILE A 31 8.46 -1.44 -2.64
CA ILE A 31 8.17 -0.03 -2.88
C ILE A 31 7.45 0.09 -4.22
N TRP A 32 6.38 0.87 -4.22
CA TRP A 32 5.67 1.25 -5.43
C TRP A 32 5.63 2.77 -5.60
N LYS A 33 6.07 3.26 -6.76
CA LYS A 33 5.96 4.68 -7.11
C LYS A 33 4.59 4.92 -7.73
N CYS A 34 3.75 5.67 -7.04
CA CYS A 34 2.44 6.09 -7.53
C CYS A 34 2.56 6.74 -8.90
N THR A 35 1.79 6.25 -9.88
CA THR A 35 1.77 6.80 -11.24
C THR A 35 1.09 8.16 -11.31
N GLU A 36 0.16 8.44 -10.39
CA GLU A 36 -0.61 9.70 -10.36
C GLU A 36 0.22 10.87 -9.80
N CYS A 37 0.85 10.70 -8.64
CA CYS A 37 1.55 11.80 -7.94
C CYS A 37 3.08 11.63 -7.85
N GLY A 38 3.61 10.46 -8.22
CA GLY A 38 5.04 10.17 -8.14
C GLY A 38 5.57 9.84 -6.74
N HIS A 39 4.73 9.79 -5.71
CA HIS A 39 5.12 9.41 -4.35
C HIS A 39 5.53 7.93 -4.27
N LYS A 40 6.52 7.61 -3.44
CA LYS A 40 6.98 6.24 -3.21
C LYS A 40 6.27 5.68 -1.98
N ASN A 41 5.42 4.70 -2.17
CA ASN A 41 4.67 4.02 -1.11
C ASN A 41 5.40 2.73 -0.73
N SER A 42 5.45 2.43 0.57
CA SER A 42 6.03 1.19 1.07
C SER A 42 5.00 0.07 1.01
N ILE A 43 5.33 -0.99 0.30
CA ILE A 43 4.49 -2.18 0.14
C ILE A 43 5.12 -3.29 0.99
N SER A 44 4.74 -3.34 2.27
CA SER A 44 5.28 -4.31 3.23
C SER A 44 4.19 -4.77 4.18
N ALA A 45 4.32 -6.01 4.69
CA ALA A 45 3.40 -6.55 5.70
C ALA A 45 3.31 -5.64 6.94
N SER A 46 4.38 -4.91 7.25
CA SER A 46 4.44 -3.92 8.33
C SER A 46 3.47 -2.75 8.16
N ASN A 47 3.07 -2.49 6.91
CA ASN A 47 2.16 -1.43 6.50
C ASN A 47 0.75 -1.98 6.17
N VAL A 48 0.53 -3.28 6.38
CA VAL A 48 -0.79 -3.91 6.26
C VAL A 48 -1.42 -3.89 7.64
N TYR A 49 -2.60 -3.29 7.75
CA TYR A 49 -3.37 -3.18 8.97
C TYR A 49 -4.67 -3.98 8.80
N GLU A 50 -5.05 -4.75 9.82
CA GLU A 50 -6.29 -5.54 9.77
C GLU A 50 -7.55 -4.65 9.82
N SER A 51 -7.41 -3.42 10.33
CA SER A 51 -8.49 -2.44 10.42
C SER A 51 -7.98 -0.99 10.35
N GLU A 52 -8.88 -0.06 10.01
CA GLU A 52 -8.59 1.38 10.01
C GLU A 52 -8.26 1.92 11.42
N GLU A 53 -8.78 1.27 12.47
CA GLU A 53 -8.50 1.58 13.87
C GLU A 53 -7.06 1.23 14.24
N ASP A 54 -6.54 0.09 13.73
CA ASP A 54 -5.13 -0.30 13.93
C ASP A 54 -4.17 0.64 13.22
N TYR A 55 -4.53 1.09 12.00
CA TYR A 55 -3.77 2.10 11.27
C TYR A 55 -3.63 3.41 12.08
N ARG A 56 -4.73 3.86 12.68
CA ARG A 56 -4.75 5.09 13.50
C ARG A 56 -4.04 4.92 14.85
N SER A 57 -4.11 3.72 15.43
CA SER A 57 -3.52 3.43 16.75
C SER A 57 -2.01 3.20 16.69
N GLY A 58 -1.47 2.69 15.58
CA GLY A 58 -0.04 2.42 15.39
C GLY A 58 0.87 3.66 15.35
N ASN A 59 0.31 4.88 15.33
CA ASN A 59 1.04 6.15 15.37
C ASN A 59 1.19 6.75 16.79
N ASN A 60 0.80 6.03 17.86
CA ASN A 60 0.88 6.52 19.24
C ASN A 60 2.02 5.87 20.05
N TYR A 61 3.28 6.15 19.68
CA TYR A 61 4.44 5.94 20.56
C TYR A 61 5.26 7.21 20.68
#